data_AF-A0A3P8PN88-F1
#
_entry.id   AF-A0A3P8PN88-F1
#
_cell.length_a   1.000
_cell.length_b   1.000
_cell.length_c   1.000
_cell.angle_alpha   90.00
_cell.angle_beta   90.00
_cell.angle_gamma   90.00
#
_symmetry.space_group_name_H-M   'P 1'
#
loop_
_entity.id
_entity.type
_entity.pdbx_description
1 polymer ?
#
loop_
_entity_poly.entity_id
_entity_poly.type
_entity_poly.pdbx_seq_one_letter_code
_entity_poly.pdbx_strand_id
1 'polypeptide(L)'
;MAAASSSSLYSGSKLLLGFICKGKKMPLKFRWTIAFLVVTLSLCFADDDHEMEEFLKREHSLSKPYQGVGSSSSSHWELMGDAMVTTEQVRLTPDMQSRQGAIWSRIPCHLKDWEVQVHFKIHGQGKKNLNGDGLAIWYTKERMQKGPVFGNKDNFTGLGVFVDTYPNEEKHIERIFPFVLAMVGNGTISYDHERDGRPTELGGCNAMVRNLKHDSFLFIRYVRRRLTVMIDIDGQHEWRDCLDLPGVRLPQGYYFGASAITGDLSDNHDIISMKLYQLTVLRSKKEEEEEEDVITIPSVDNMELIRLGQSDEGMSGIAIFFTVLFSMLGCIFLIVIGLVVYSHWNENRRKRFY
;
A
#
# COMPACT_ATOMS: atom_id res chain seq x y z
N MET A 1 51.18 29.47 -52.40
CA MET A 1 51.94 28.23 -52.17
C MET A 1 50.99 27.29 -51.47
N ALA A 2 50.42 26.36 -52.22
CA ALA A 2 50.87 24.96 -52.33
C ALA A 2 50.21 24.17 -51.17
N ALA A 3 49.21 23.34 -51.50
CA ALA A 3 49.37 21.89 -51.70
C ALA A 3 49.57 21.17 -50.35
N ALA A 4 49.05 20.00 -50.04
CA ALA A 4 48.30 18.95 -50.71
C ALA A 4 47.91 18.00 -49.55
N SER A 5 46.79 17.29 -49.66
CA SER A 5 46.70 15.82 -49.68
C SER A 5 47.22 15.09 -48.41
N SER A 6 46.57 14.07 -47.87
CA SER A 6 45.72 13.07 -48.50
C SER A 6 45.16 12.12 -47.45
N SER A 7 43.94 11.62 -47.71
CA SER A 7 43.50 10.20 -47.64
C SER A 7 43.99 9.30 -46.49
N SER A 8 43.13 8.50 -45.86
CA SER A 8 42.41 7.38 -46.49
C SER A 8 40.98 7.21 -45.90
N LEU A 9 39.89 7.18 -46.69
CA LEU A 9 39.44 6.13 -47.65
C LEU A 9 39.50 4.72 -47.02
N TYR A 10 38.56 3.78 -47.13
CA TYR A 10 37.38 3.45 -47.95
C TYR A 10 36.78 2.22 -47.20
N SER A 11 35.59 1.67 -47.39
CA SER A 11 34.77 1.46 -48.58
C SER A 11 33.43 0.93 -48.08
N GLY A 12 32.33 1.36 -48.70
CA GLY A 12 31.13 0.56 -48.69
C GLY A 12 31.35 -0.75 -49.44
N SER A 13 30.63 -1.80 -49.04
CA SER A 13 30.28 -2.92 -49.90
C SER A 13 28.81 -3.24 -49.68
N LYS A 14 27.99 -2.73 -50.60
CA LYS A 14 26.81 -3.48 -51.05
C LYS A 14 27.34 -4.85 -51.50
N LEU A 15 26.89 -5.92 -50.84
CA LEU A 15 26.86 -7.23 -51.48
C LEU A 15 25.43 -7.75 -51.41
N LEU A 16 24.77 -7.72 -52.56
CA LEU A 16 23.70 -8.64 -52.89
C LEU A 16 24.12 -10.05 -52.49
N LEU A 17 23.36 -10.71 -51.62
CA LEU A 17 23.16 -12.16 -51.71
C LEU A 17 21.67 -12.45 -51.76
N GLY A 18 21.08 -12.18 -52.93
CA GLY A 18 20.11 -13.11 -53.47
C GLY A 18 20.85 -14.42 -53.74
N PHE A 19 20.69 -15.41 -52.87
CA PHE A 19 20.85 -16.81 -53.26
C PHE A 19 19.59 -17.56 -52.83
N ILE A 20 18.71 -17.69 -53.83
CA ILE A 20 17.75 -18.77 -53.97
C ILE A 20 18.51 -20.08 -53.70
N CYS A 21 18.35 -20.64 -52.50
CA CYS A 21 18.81 -21.98 -52.22
C CYS A 21 17.79 -22.95 -52.81
N LYS A 22 17.93 -23.19 -54.12
CA LYS A 22 17.38 -24.38 -54.78
C LYS A 22 17.81 -25.61 -53.99
N GLY A 23 16.82 -26.34 -53.50
CA GLY A 23 16.85 -27.75 -53.11
C GLY A 23 18.21 -28.37 -52.82
N LYS A 24 18.73 -28.17 -51.61
CA LYS A 24 19.49 -29.21 -50.91
C LYS A 24 18.89 -29.39 -49.52
N LYS A 25 18.34 -30.58 -49.26
CA LYS A 25 17.80 -30.97 -47.96
C LYS A 25 18.90 -30.74 -46.91
N MET A 26 18.72 -29.74 -46.04
CA MET A 26 19.55 -29.61 -44.84
C MET A 26 19.45 -30.93 -44.05
N PRO A 27 20.58 -31.54 -43.65
CA PRO A 27 20.55 -32.77 -42.87
C PRO A 27 19.75 -32.54 -41.59
N LEU A 28 18.85 -33.48 -41.27
CA LEU A 28 17.90 -33.39 -40.16
C LEU A 28 18.60 -32.97 -38.85
N LYS A 29 19.80 -33.50 -38.59
CA LYS A 29 20.64 -33.18 -37.43
C LYS A 29 20.93 -31.68 -37.27
N PHE A 30 21.13 -30.93 -38.36
CA PHE A 30 21.44 -29.50 -38.31
C PHE A 30 20.20 -28.64 -37.99
N ARG A 31 18.99 -29.11 -38.35
CA ARG A 31 17.74 -28.46 -37.95
C ARG A 31 17.46 -28.69 -36.46
N TRP A 32 17.77 -29.88 -35.95
CA TRP A 32 17.66 -30.17 -34.51
C TRP A 32 18.68 -29.38 -33.68
N THR A 33 19.91 -29.19 -34.15
CA THR A 33 20.90 -28.36 -33.43
C THR A 33 20.52 -26.89 -33.40
N ILE A 34 19.99 -26.33 -34.49
CA ILE A 34 19.51 -24.93 -34.49
C ILE A 34 18.27 -24.80 -33.60
N ALA A 35 17.31 -25.73 -33.67
CA ALA A 35 16.15 -25.72 -32.79
C ALA A 35 16.55 -25.84 -31.32
N PHE A 36 17.51 -26.71 -31.01
CA PHE A 36 18.04 -26.87 -29.65
C PHE A 36 18.77 -25.60 -29.19
N LEU A 37 19.58 -24.96 -30.05
CA LEU A 37 20.27 -23.71 -29.74
C LEU A 37 19.28 -22.57 -29.47
N VAL A 38 18.23 -22.46 -30.29
CA VAL A 38 17.16 -21.46 -30.10
C VAL A 38 16.37 -21.74 -28.82
N VAL A 39 16.07 -23.00 -28.50
CA VAL A 39 15.40 -23.39 -27.24
C VAL A 39 16.29 -23.10 -26.02
N THR A 40 17.60 -23.37 -26.09
CA THR A 40 18.54 -23.04 -25.00
C THR A 40 18.75 -21.54 -24.84
N LEU A 41 18.72 -20.75 -25.92
CA LEU A 41 18.76 -19.29 -25.87
C LEU A 41 17.44 -18.70 -25.34
N SER A 42 16.30 -19.35 -25.61
CA SER A 42 14.99 -18.94 -25.09
C SER A 42 14.83 -19.25 -23.60
N LEU A 43 15.54 -20.28 -23.10
CA LEU A 43 15.61 -20.64 -21.68
C LEU A 43 16.61 -19.79 -20.89
N CYS A 44 17.40 -18.93 -21.54
CA CYS A 44 18.31 -17.97 -20.91
C CYS A 44 17.68 -16.59 -20.66
N PHE A 45 16.38 -16.40 -20.90
CA PHE A 45 15.66 -15.23 -20.38
C PHE A 45 15.27 -15.49 -18.92
N ALA A 46 16.26 -15.43 -18.06
CA ALA A 46 16.08 -15.21 -16.63
C ALA A 46 16.89 -13.98 -16.28
N ASP A 47 16.22 -12.82 -16.19
CA ASP A 47 16.51 -11.83 -15.15
C ASP A 47 15.45 -10.72 -15.20
N ASP A 48 14.33 -10.95 -14.51
CA ASP A 48 13.35 -9.90 -14.19
C ASP A 48 13.92 -8.94 -13.12
N ASP A 49 14.97 -9.36 -12.39
CA ASP A 49 15.60 -8.59 -11.33
C ASP A 49 16.41 -7.39 -11.85
N HIS A 50 16.96 -7.48 -13.07
CA HIS A 50 17.76 -6.40 -13.65
C HIS A 50 16.94 -5.16 -14.06
N GLU A 51 15.67 -5.32 -14.46
CA GLU A 51 14.82 -4.19 -14.84
C GLU A 51 14.41 -3.36 -13.61
N MET A 52 14.16 -4.01 -12.47
CA MET A 52 13.73 -3.32 -11.25
C MET A 52 14.85 -2.47 -10.62
N GLU A 53 16.12 -2.91 -10.70
CA GLU A 53 17.26 -2.13 -10.17
C GLU A 53 17.49 -0.81 -10.92
N GLU A 54 17.17 -0.73 -12.21
CA GLU A 54 17.37 0.49 -13.01
C GLU A 54 16.45 1.64 -12.53
N PHE A 55 15.27 1.30 -12.02
CA PHE A 55 14.30 2.28 -11.54
C PHE A 55 14.46 2.64 -10.06
N LEU A 56 15.37 1.97 -9.33
CA LEU A 56 15.62 2.21 -7.91
C LEU A 56 16.29 3.57 -7.66
N LYS A 57 15.65 4.42 -6.86
CA LYS A 57 16.21 5.69 -6.39
C LYS A 57 16.96 5.51 -5.09
N ARG A 58 18.28 5.29 -5.19
CA ARG A 58 19.16 5.03 -4.04
C ARG A 58 19.15 6.17 -3.02
N GLU A 59 19.06 7.42 -3.48
CA GLU A 59 19.01 8.62 -2.65
C GLU A 59 17.76 8.71 -1.75
N HIS A 60 16.70 8.00 -2.13
CA HIS A 60 15.46 7.87 -1.36
C HIS A 60 15.24 6.45 -0.81
N SER A 61 16.27 5.60 -0.86
CA SER A 61 16.20 4.22 -0.39
C SER A 61 17.08 4.00 0.85
N LEU A 62 16.63 3.14 1.74
CA LEU A 62 17.29 2.69 2.95
C LEU A 62 17.47 1.17 2.86
N SER A 63 18.69 0.70 2.90
CA SER A 63 18.98 -0.74 2.96
C SER A 63 20.32 -1.00 3.65
N LYS A 64 20.53 -2.24 4.09
CA LYS A 64 21.83 -2.71 4.60
C LYS A 64 22.94 -2.35 3.59
N PRO A 65 24.13 -1.95 4.05
CA PRO A 65 24.59 -1.87 5.45
C PRO A 65 24.30 -0.51 6.14
N TYR A 66 23.33 0.29 5.66
CA TYR A 66 22.94 1.59 6.24
C TYR A 66 24.10 2.59 6.42
N GLN A 67 25.00 2.64 5.44
CA GLN A 67 26.24 3.40 5.55
C GLN A 67 25.99 4.87 5.92
N GLY A 68 26.56 5.30 7.06
CA GLY A 68 26.51 6.68 7.54
C GLY A 68 25.22 7.10 8.26
N VAL A 69 24.18 6.27 8.30
CA VAL A 69 22.94 6.59 9.03
C VAL A 69 23.26 6.78 10.52
N GLY A 70 22.86 7.92 11.09
CA GLY A 70 23.06 8.25 12.51
C GLY A 70 24.46 8.71 12.92
N SER A 71 25.48 8.63 12.03
CA SER A 71 26.86 9.00 12.35
C SER A 71 27.45 10.05 11.41
N SER A 72 27.03 10.07 10.14
CA SER A 72 27.54 11.01 9.14
C SER A 72 26.46 12.00 8.71
N SER A 73 26.84 13.28 8.60
CA SER A 73 26.01 14.30 7.96
C SER A 73 25.77 14.03 6.47
N SER A 74 26.57 13.16 5.84
CA SER A 74 26.44 12.78 4.43
C SER A 74 25.36 11.74 4.17
N SER A 75 24.78 11.12 5.20
CA SER A 75 23.71 10.14 5.00
C SER A 75 22.45 10.82 4.46
N HIS A 76 21.76 10.16 3.53
CA HIS A 76 20.47 10.61 3.02
C HIS A 76 19.32 10.40 4.02
N TRP A 77 19.58 9.73 5.13
CA TRP A 77 18.61 9.44 6.19
C TRP A 77 19.07 9.99 7.53
N GLU A 78 18.10 10.30 8.39
CA GLU A 78 18.31 10.87 9.71
C GLU A 78 17.42 10.16 10.74
N LEU A 79 18.01 9.78 11.88
CA LEU A 79 17.30 9.15 12.99
C LEU A 79 16.73 10.20 13.93
N MET A 80 15.57 9.92 14.51
CA MET A 80 14.91 10.72 15.51
C MET A 80 14.48 9.84 16.69
N GLY A 81 14.57 10.37 17.90
CA GLY A 81 14.06 9.70 19.09
C GLY A 81 14.87 8.48 19.50
N ASP A 82 14.19 7.41 19.92
CA ASP A 82 14.81 6.16 20.38
C ASP A 82 15.31 5.25 19.23
N ALA A 83 15.19 5.70 17.98
CA ALA A 83 15.58 4.91 16.82
C ALA A 83 17.09 4.65 16.78
N MET A 84 17.47 3.42 16.48
CA MET A 84 18.86 2.97 16.41
C MET A 84 19.11 2.12 15.16
N VAL A 85 20.36 2.08 14.71
CA VAL A 85 20.77 1.30 13.53
C VAL A 85 21.67 0.16 13.97
N THR A 86 21.41 -1.04 13.45
CA THR A 86 22.27 -2.21 13.57
C THR A 86 22.74 -2.64 12.17
N THR A 87 23.56 -3.69 12.07
CA THR A 87 23.97 -4.23 10.77
C THR A 87 22.80 -4.84 9.99
N GLU A 88 21.76 -5.27 10.70
CA GLU A 88 20.64 -5.99 10.11
C GLU A 88 19.41 -5.12 9.87
N GLN A 89 19.21 -4.07 10.67
CA GLN A 89 17.95 -3.33 10.67
C GLN A 89 18.10 -1.93 11.27
N VAL A 90 17.18 -1.06 10.91
CA VAL A 90 16.88 0.15 11.67
C VAL A 90 15.75 -0.16 12.63
N ARG A 91 16.02 -0.15 13.93
CA ARG A 91 15.01 -0.32 14.96
C ARG A 91 14.42 1.03 15.32
N LEU A 92 13.14 1.23 15.08
CA LEU A 92 12.41 2.46 15.41
C LEU A 92 12.11 2.53 16.90
N THR A 93 11.55 1.46 17.49
CA THR A 93 11.40 1.31 18.94
C THR A 93 11.84 -0.08 19.39
N PRO A 94 12.45 -0.20 20.57
CA PRO A 94 12.61 -1.49 21.23
C PRO A 94 11.30 -1.94 21.88
N ASP A 95 11.22 -3.23 22.24
CA ASP A 95 10.18 -3.81 23.10
C ASP A 95 10.33 -3.30 24.56
N MET A 96 10.09 -2.00 24.72
CA MET A 96 10.05 -1.26 25.97
C MET A 96 8.92 -0.22 25.89
N GLN A 97 8.26 0.02 27.01
CA GLN A 97 7.18 1.01 27.12
C GLN A 97 7.67 2.44 26.88
N SER A 98 6.75 3.30 26.42
CA SER A 98 6.95 4.75 26.28
C SER A 98 8.15 5.14 25.40
N ARG A 99 8.31 4.47 24.26
CA ARG A 99 9.37 4.76 23.28
C ARG A 99 8.80 5.37 22.02
N GLN A 100 9.59 6.23 21.41
CA GLN A 100 9.22 6.90 20.18
C GLN A 100 10.46 7.09 19.32
N GLY A 101 10.46 6.49 18.13
CA GLY A 101 11.55 6.66 17.18
C GLY A 101 11.06 6.79 15.76
N ALA A 102 11.88 7.45 14.94
CA ALA A 102 11.63 7.59 13.52
C ALA A 102 12.93 7.62 12.73
N ILE A 103 12.82 7.33 11.44
CA ILE A 103 13.85 7.59 10.45
C ILE A 103 13.24 8.38 9.30
N TRP A 104 13.92 9.43 8.85
CA TRP A 104 13.43 10.34 7.82
C TRP A 104 14.47 10.53 6.73
N SER A 105 14.01 10.58 5.49
CA SER A 105 14.83 11.04 4.37
C SER A 105 15.14 12.53 4.52
N ARG A 106 16.35 12.93 4.12
CA ARG A 106 16.79 14.34 4.10
C ARG A 106 16.44 15.03 2.79
N ILE A 107 16.22 14.26 1.73
CA ILE A 107 16.02 14.73 0.38
C ILE A 107 14.52 14.66 0.05
N PRO A 108 13.89 15.77 -0.38
CA PRO A 108 12.49 15.76 -0.81
C PRO A 108 12.35 14.98 -2.13
N CYS A 109 11.28 14.20 -2.25
CA CYS A 109 10.99 13.40 -3.44
C CYS A 109 10.09 14.18 -4.42
N HIS A 110 10.59 14.35 -5.65
CA HIS A 110 9.91 15.02 -6.75
C HIS A 110 9.37 14.05 -7.83
N LEU A 111 9.27 12.76 -7.51
CA LEU A 111 8.70 11.78 -8.43
C LEU A 111 7.17 11.96 -8.52
N LYS A 112 6.65 11.91 -9.75
CA LYS A 112 5.20 11.92 -10.01
C LYS A 112 4.57 10.56 -9.72
N ASP A 113 5.20 9.51 -10.23
CA ASP A 113 4.76 8.13 -10.09
C ASP A 113 5.87 7.33 -9.41
N TRP A 114 5.50 6.68 -8.32
CA TRP A 114 6.47 5.97 -7.49
C TRP A 114 5.84 4.78 -6.79
N GLU A 115 6.71 3.85 -6.42
CA GLU A 115 6.38 2.74 -5.55
C GLU A 115 7.42 2.66 -4.44
N VAL A 116 6.98 2.59 -3.20
CA VAL A 116 7.84 2.28 -2.05
C VAL A 116 7.58 0.86 -1.62
N GLN A 117 8.64 0.07 -1.58
CA GLN A 117 8.64 -1.28 -1.01
C GLN A 117 9.29 -1.21 0.36
N VAL A 118 8.54 -1.53 1.40
CA VAL A 118 9.01 -1.51 2.78
C VAL A 118 9.10 -2.93 3.30
N HIS A 119 10.31 -3.37 3.61
CA HIS A 119 10.57 -4.60 4.35
C HIS A 119 10.65 -4.25 5.84
N PHE A 120 9.69 -4.71 6.61
CA PHE A 120 9.57 -4.40 8.03
C PHE A 120 9.41 -5.67 8.86
N LYS A 121 9.56 -5.56 10.18
CA LYS A 121 9.25 -6.64 11.12
C LYS A 121 8.72 -6.06 12.41
N ILE A 122 7.63 -6.64 12.91
CA ILE A 122 7.06 -6.35 14.23
C ILE A 122 7.15 -7.61 15.08
N HIS A 123 7.84 -7.54 16.21
CA HIS A 123 8.01 -8.70 17.10
C HIS A 123 8.26 -8.28 18.53
N GLY A 124 7.85 -9.13 19.47
CA GLY A 124 8.03 -8.86 20.90
C GLY A 124 7.59 -10.01 21.78
N GLN A 125 7.87 -9.87 23.08
CA GLN A 125 7.65 -10.92 24.07
C GLN A 125 6.22 -10.95 24.63
N GLY A 126 5.46 -9.88 24.38
CA GLY A 126 4.06 -9.75 24.80
C GLY A 126 3.21 -10.94 24.35
N LYS A 127 2.56 -11.61 25.31
CA LYS A 127 1.68 -12.76 25.04
C LYS A 127 0.32 -12.28 24.54
N LYS A 128 -0.27 -13.02 23.59
CA LYS A 128 -1.58 -12.71 22.99
C LYS A 128 -1.60 -11.29 22.40
N ASN A 129 -2.50 -10.44 22.87
CA ASN A 129 -2.76 -9.08 22.38
C ASN A 129 -2.16 -7.99 23.29
N LEU A 130 -1.22 -8.36 24.18
CA LEU A 130 -0.50 -7.40 25.02
C LEU A 130 0.72 -6.88 24.26
N ASN A 131 0.45 -6.12 23.20
CA ASN A 131 1.42 -5.51 22.31
C ASN A 131 0.91 -4.17 21.79
N GLY A 132 1.81 -3.30 21.34
CA GLY A 132 1.42 -2.01 20.78
C GLY A 132 2.60 -1.07 20.50
N ASP A 133 2.37 0.07 19.85
CA ASP A 133 1.08 0.42 19.21
C ASP A 133 1.13 0.11 17.70
N GLY A 134 2.31 0.24 17.09
CA GLY A 134 2.57 -0.16 15.72
C GLY A 134 3.61 0.75 15.07
N LEU A 135 3.60 0.79 13.74
CA LEU A 135 4.46 1.68 12.97
C LEU A 135 3.70 2.38 11.84
N ALA A 136 4.28 3.46 11.33
CA ALA A 136 3.73 4.24 10.23
C ALA A 136 4.80 4.53 9.18
N ILE A 137 4.40 4.48 7.91
CA ILE A 137 5.18 4.92 6.76
C ILE A 137 4.61 6.23 6.24
N TRP A 138 5.49 7.19 5.98
CA TRP A 138 5.14 8.57 5.72
C TRP A 138 5.61 9.03 4.35
N TYR A 139 4.79 9.86 3.73
CA TYR A 139 5.18 10.80 2.68
C TYR A 139 4.62 12.18 3.04
N THR A 140 5.40 13.00 3.75
CA THR A 140 4.90 14.21 4.41
C THR A 140 5.78 15.44 4.18
N LYS A 141 5.16 16.62 4.27
CA LYS A 141 5.84 17.92 4.15
C LYS A 141 6.82 18.14 5.28
N GLU A 142 6.37 17.90 6.50
CA GLU A 142 7.20 17.98 7.69
C GLU A 142 7.91 16.66 7.97
N ARG A 143 9.12 16.76 8.50
CA ARG A 143 9.94 15.64 8.99
C ARG A 143 10.53 16.01 10.34
N MET A 144 11.07 15.04 11.07
CA MET A 144 11.79 15.25 12.33
C MET A 144 10.95 15.94 13.43
N GLN A 145 9.65 15.66 13.49
CA GLN A 145 8.77 16.16 14.55
C GLN A 145 8.15 14.98 15.31
N LYS A 146 8.40 14.94 16.62
CA LYS A 146 7.76 13.98 17.52
C LYS A 146 6.28 14.35 17.70
N GLY A 147 5.44 13.33 17.83
CA GLY A 147 4.06 13.48 18.27
C GLY A 147 3.37 12.14 18.53
N PRO A 148 2.05 12.16 18.79
CA PRO A 148 1.30 10.99 19.24
C PRO A 148 0.97 10.01 18.11
N VAL A 149 1.08 10.41 16.84
CA VAL A 149 0.61 9.59 15.71
C VAL A 149 1.71 8.64 15.27
N PHE A 150 1.76 7.45 15.86
CA PHE A 150 2.79 6.43 15.62
C PHE A 150 4.22 6.99 15.70
N GLY A 151 4.42 8.00 16.54
CA GLY A 151 5.71 8.63 16.74
C GLY A 151 5.99 9.86 15.86
N ASN A 152 5.05 10.31 15.03
CA ASN A 152 5.11 11.55 14.26
C ASN A 152 4.13 12.62 14.79
N LYS A 153 4.30 13.88 14.38
CA LYS A 153 3.38 14.97 14.71
C LYS A 153 1.95 14.65 14.27
N ASP A 154 0.98 15.07 15.08
CA ASP A 154 -0.41 15.13 14.66
C ASP A 154 -0.63 16.29 13.67
N ASN A 155 -1.78 16.31 13.00
CA ASN A 155 -2.11 17.29 11.97
C ASN A 155 -1.00 17.39 10.92
N PHE A 156 -0.55 16.23 10.43
CA PHE A 156 0.48 16.15 9.40
C PHE A 156 -0.07 16.56 8.03
N THR A 157 0.83 17.01 7.16
CA THR A 157 0.50 17.33 5.76
C THR A 157 1.14 16.28 4.85
N GLY A 158 0.34 15.36 4.29
CA GLY A 158 0.81 14.31 3.38
C GLY A 158 0.03 13.00 3.52
N LEU A 159 0.71 11.90 3.24
CA LEU A 159 0.19 10.54 3.37
C LEU A 159 0.83 9.85 4.58
N GLY A 160 0.00 9.18 5.38
CA GLY A 160 0.43 8.19 6.37
C GLY A 160 -0.21 6.83 6.06
N VAL A 161 0.61 5.77 6.06
CA VAL A 161 0.14 4.38 6.02
C VAL A 161 0.55 3.71 7.32
N PHE A 162 -0.43 3.32 8.12
CA PHE A 162 -0.25 2.82 9.47
C PHE A 162 -0.40 1.32 9.49
N VAL A 163 0.45 0.64 10.25
CA VAL A 163 0.35 -0.76 10.61
C VAL A 163 0.04 -0.78 12.10
N ASP A 164 -1.25 -0.75 12.41
CA ASP A 164 -1.77 -0.67 13.77
C ASP A 164 -1.90 -2.08 14.37
N THR A 165 -1.33 -2.30 15.54
CA THR A 165 -1.27 -3.63 16.16
C THR A 165 -2.14 -3.76 17.41
N TYR A 166 -2.76 -2.67 17.86
CA TYR A 166 -3.52 -2.64 19.10
C TYR A 166 -4.90 -2.01 18.89
N PRO A 167 -6.00 -2.71 19.22
CA PRO A 167 -7.33 -2.12 19.14
C PRO A 167 -7.56 -1.15 20.32
N ASN A 168 -7.60 0.16 20.07
CA ASN A 168 -7.96 1.14 21.08
C ASN A 168 -9.50 1.26 21.28
N GLU A 169 -10.31 0.98 20.24
CA GLU A 169 -11.77 1.10 20.34
C GLU A 169 -12.41 -0.06 21.15
N GLU A 170 -12.76 0.18 22.42
CA GLU A 170 -13.31 -0.86 23.33
C GLU A 170 -14.71 -1.38 22.95
N LYS A 171 -15.55 -0.56 22.29
CA LYS A 171 -17.01 -0.80 22.18
C LYS A 171 -17.48 -1.36 20.84
N HIS A 172 -16.67 -1.27 19.79
CA HIS A 172 -17.03 -1.66 18.43
C HIS A 172 -15.87 -2.38 17.74
N ILE A 173 -15.53 -3.59 18.18
CA ILE A 173 -14.56 -4.44 17.49
C ILE A 173 -15.21 -5.04 16.24
N GLU A 174 -15.51 -4.19 15.25
CA GLU A 174 -15.86 -4.63 13.88
C GLU A 174 -14.59 -5.00 13.10
N ARG A 175 -13.41 -4.52 13.53
CA ARG A 175 -12.12 -4.75 12.89
C ARG A 175 -11.30 -5.82 13.57
N ILE A 176 -10.55 -6.56 12.77
CA ILE A 176 -9.58 -7.55 13.22
C ILE A 176 -8.19 -6.92 13.17
N PHE A 177 -7.53 -6.84 14.32
CA PHE A 177 -6.17 -6.33 14.46
C PHE A 177 -5.13 -7.46 14.40
N PRO A 178 -3.90 -7.20 13.92
CA PRO A 178 -3.41 -5.91 13.41
C PRO A 178 -4.08 -5.46 12.10
N PHE A 179 -4.16 -4.14 11.89
CA PHE A 179 -4.87 -3.51 10.79
C PHE A 179 -3.98 -2.49 10.08
N VAL A 180 -3.94 -2.58 8.75
CA VAL A 180 -3.23 -1.61 7.90
C VAL A 180 -4.24 -0.61 7.37
N LEU A 181 -4.01 0.68 7.57
CA LEU A 181 -4.88 1.74 7.06
C LEU A 181 -4.08 2.90 6.48
N ALA A 182 -4.68 3.66 5.57
CA ALA A 182 -4.08 4.88 5.03
C ALA A 182 -4.90 6.13 5.38
N MET A 183 -4.21 7.25 5.58
CA MET A 183 -4.81 8.56 5.83
C MET A 183 -4.07 9.62 5.03
N VAL A 184 -4.83 10.55 4.43
CA VAL A 184 -4.28 11.78 3.85
C VAL A 184 -4.60 12.94 4.78
N GLY A 185 -3.55 13.59 5.27
CA GLY A 185 -3.62 14.77 6.12
C GLY A 185 -3.32 16.05 5.34
N ASN A 186 -4.13 17.08 5.54
CA ASN A 186 -3.92 18.41 4.93
C ASN A 186 -3.33 19.43 5.91
N GLY A 187 -2.86 18.99 7.08
CA GLY A 187 -2.37 19.86 8.16
C GLY A 187 -3.44 20.34 9.15
N THR A 188 -4.72 19.99 8.96
CA THR A 188 -5.83 20.43 9.85
C THR A 188 -6.56 19.27 10.51
N ILE A 189 -6.52 18.08 9.90
CA ILE A 189 -7.21 16.88 10.39
C ILE A 189 -6.29 16.14 11.37
N SER A 190 -6.82 15.85 12.57
CA SER A 190 -6.13 15.09 13.62
C SER A 190 -6.38 13.60 13.47
N TYR A 191 -5.41 12.76 13.83
CA TYR A 191 -5.58 11.32 13.94
C TYR A 191 -6.26 10.94 15.25
N ASP A 192 -7.42 10.31 15.17
CA ASP A 192 -8.18 9.87 16.34
C ASP A 192 -7.65 8.53 16.85
N HIS A 193 -6.74 8.59 17.85
CA HIS A 193 -6.14 7.40 18.44
C HIS A 193 -7.12 6.55 19.27
N GLU A 194 -8.18 7.14 19.83
CA GLU A 194 -9.18 6.38 20.60
C GLU A 194 -10.06 5.48 19.72
N ARG A 195 -10.13 5.81 18.42
CA ARG A 195 -10.90 5.07 17.41
C ARG A 195 -10.03 4.56 16.26
N ASP A 196 -8.73 4.32 16.51
CA ASP A 196 -7.81 3.69 15.55
C ASP A 196 -7.82 4.38 14.15
N GLY A 197 -7.95 5.71 14.12
CA GLY A 197 -7.98 6.50 12.88
C GLY A 197 -9.25 6.36 12.03
N ARG A 198 -10.26 5.61 12.49
CA ARG A 198 -11.52 5.31 11.76
C ARG A 198 -12.22 6.51 11.11
N PRO A 199 -12.35 7.69 11.76
CA PRO A 199 -13.08 8.82 11.17
C PRO A 199 -12.39 9.42 9.94
N THR A 200 -11.10 9.16 9.77
CA THR A 200 -10.22 9.83 8.78
C THR A 200 -9.50 8.84 7.87
N GLU A 201 -9.78 7.55 8.00
CA GLU A 201 -9.20 6.54 7.13
C GLU A 201 -9.74 6.64 5.70
N LEU A 202 -8.91 6.21 4.76
CA LEU A 202 -9.25 6.03 3.35
C LEU A 202 -9.72 4.60 3.03
N GLY A 203 -9.48 3.68 3.97
CA GLY A 203 -9.67 2.24 3.84
C GLY A 203 -8.42 1.49 4.33
N GLY A 204 -8.51 0.17 4.34
CA GLY A 204 -7.49 -0.68 4.92
C GLY A 204 -7.86 -2.16 4.93
N CYS A 205 -6.99 -2.97 5.51
CA CYS A 205 -7.17 -4.42 5.60
C CYS A 205 -6.57 -4.98 6.90
N ASN A 206 -7.07 -6.13 7.34
CA ASN A 206 -6.45 -6.86 8.43
C ASN A 206 -5.15 -7.54 7.96
N ALA A 207 -4.10 -7.54 8.79
CA ALA A 207 -2.82 -8.14 8.45
C ALA A 207 -2.11 -8.68 9.71
N MET A 208 -1.95 -10.00 9.81
CA MET A 208 -1.31 -10.66 10.95
C MET A 208 0.22 -10.54 10.91
N VAL A 209 0.74 -9.32 10.96
CA VAL A 209 2.16 -8.96 10.75
C VAL A 209 3.10 -9.31 11.91
N ARG A 210 2.54 -9.58 13.10
CA ARG A 210 3.31 -9.70 14.34
C ARG A 210 3.94 -11.08 14.50
N ASN A 211 5.21 -11.13 14.88
CA ASN A 211 5.96 -12.37 15.18
C ASN A 211 6.00 -13.39 14.03
N LEU A 212 5.96 -12.90 12.78
CA LEU A 212 6.14 -13.74 11.60
C LEU A 212 7.58 -14.29 11.52
N LYS A 213 7.70 -15.51 11.00
CA LYS A 213 8.99 -16.21 10.84
C LYS A 213 9.68 -15.85 9.53
N HIS A 214 8.89 -15.51 8.52
CA HIS A 214 9.29 -15.04 7.21
C HIS A 214 9.22 -13.52 7.13
N ASP A 215 9.68 -12.98 6.00
CA ASP A 215 9.74 -11.56 5.75
C ASP A 215 8.35 -10.97 5.48
N SER A 216 8.12 -9.75 5.98
CA SER A 216 6.89 -8.99 5.74
C SER A 216 7.17 -7.73 4.94
N PHE A 217 6.38 -7.52 3.89
CA PHE A 217 6.54 -6.42 2.96
C PHE A 217 5.26 -5.61 2.83
N LEU A 218 5.40 -4.29 2.75
CA LEU A 218 4.33 -3.33 2.45
C LEU A 218 4.70 -2.57 1.18
N PHE A 219 3.77 -2.53 0.22
CA PHE A 219 3.93 -1.84 -1.05
C PHE A 219 2.99 -0.66 -1.07
N ILE A 220 3.53 0.53 -1.28
CA ILE A 220 2.76 1.76 -1.39
C ILE A 220 3.04 2.33 -2.77
N ARG A 221 2.05 2.23 -3.64
CA ARG A 221 2.15 2.65 -5.03
C ARG A 221 1.27 3.87 -5.26
N TYR A 222 1.86 4.92 -5.83
CA TYR A 222 1.14 6.12 -6.23
C TYR A 222 1.38 6.37 -7.72
N VAL A 223 0.34 6.18 -8.52
CA VAL A 223 0.39 6.31 -9.99
C VAL A 223 -0.86 7.02 -10.47
N ARG A 224 -0.72 8.06 -11.30
CA ARG A 224 -1.87 8.77 -11.90
C ARG A 224 -2.97 9.13 -10.88
N ARG A 225 -2.59 9.70 -9.73
CA ARG A 225 -3.51 10.06 -8.62
C ARG A 225 -4.29 8.86 -8.03
N ARG A 226 -3.79 7.64 -8.19
CA ARG A 226 -4.32 6.43 -7.57
C ARG A 226 -3.32 5.91 -6.54
N LEU A 227 -3.79 5.72 -5.32
CA LEU A 227 -3.03 5.14 -4.21
C LEU A 227 -3.41 3.68 -4.07
N THR A 228 -2.44 2.79 -4.20
CA THR A 228 -2.61 1.35 -3.98
C THR A 228 -1.67 0.92 -2.85
N VAL A 229 -2.21 0.22 -1.86
CA VAL A 229 -1.45 -0.40 -0.77
C VAL A 229 -1.63 -1.90 -0.87
N MET A 230 -0.52 -2.63 -0.95
CA MET A 230 -0.50 -4.09 -1.00
C MET A 230 0.44 -4.63 0.08
N ILE A 231 0.26 -5.88 0.48
CA ILE A 231 1.04 -6.50 1.54
C ILE A 231 1.40 -7.94 1.20
N ASP A 232 2.61 -8.37 1.57
CA ASP A 232 3.01 -9.78 1.65
C ASP A 232 3.40 -10.09 3.08
N ILE A 233 2.62 -10.96 3.72
CA ILE A 233 2.83 -11.44 5.08
C ILE A 233 2.77 -12.97 5.14
N ASP A 234 2.77 -13.66 4.00
CA ASP A 234 2.73 -15.11 3.95
C ASP A 234 4.08 -15.69 3.49
N GLY A 235 5.00 -14.82 3.03
CA GLY A 235 6.33 -15.22 2.58
C GLY A 235 6.28 -15.99 1.26
N GLN A 236 5.18 -15.82 0.51
CA GLN A 236 4.95 -16.47 -0.77
C GLN A 236 5.38 -15.60 -1.95
N HIS A 237 5.81 -14.35 -1.70
CA HIS A 237 6.05 -13.34 -2.73
C HIS A 237 4.80 -13.05 -3.58
N GLU A 238 3.63 -13.22 -2.97
CA GLU A 238 2.33 -12.89 -3.56
C GLU A 238 1.74 -11.67 -2.85
N TRP A 239 1.41 -10.65 -3.64
CA TRP A 239 0.86 -9.39 -3.11
C TRP A 239 -0.64 -9.53 -2.88
N ARG A 240 -1.08 -9.25 -1.64
CA ARG A 240 -2.49 -9.11 -1.31
C ARG A 240 -2.88 -7.65 -1.30
N ASP A 241 -3.91 -7.30 -2.07
CA ASP A 241 -4.48 -5.95 -2.09
C ASP A 241 -5.06 -5.57 -0.72
N CYS A 242 -4.72 -4.38 -0.25
CA CYS A 242 -5.17 -3.85 1.04
C CYS A 242 -6.05 -2.61 0.87
N LEU A 243 -5.62 -1.67 0.03
CA LEU A 243 -6.34 -0.45 -0.31
C LEU A 243 -6.08 -0.14 -1.79
N ASP A 244 -7.10 0.28 -2.52
CA ASP A 244 -6.92 0.77 -3.88
C ASP A 244 -7.88 1.92 -4.18
N LEU A 245 -7.36 3.15 -4.16
CA LEU A 245 -8.17 4.36 -4.15
C LEU A 245 -7.73 5.37 -5.23
N PRO A 246 -8.60 5.70 -6.21
CA PRO A 246 -8.36 6.78 -7.16
C PRO A 246 -8.66 8.15 -6.53
N GLY A 247 -8.19 9.22 -7.18
CA GLY A 247 -8.51 10.60 -6.79
C GLY A 247 -7.68 11.12 -5.62
N VAL A 248 -6.63 10.41 -5.22
CA VAL A 248 -5.68 10.87 -4.20
C VAL A 248 -4.74 11.88 -4.83
N ARG A 249 -4.66 13.08 -4.26
CA ARG A 249 -3.81 14.19 -4.73
C ARG A 249 -2.70 14.42 -3.72
N LEU A 250 -1.48 14.04 -4.06
CA LEU A 250 -0.28 14.28 -3.24
C LEU A 250 0.64 15.31 -3.91
N PRO A 251 1.04 16.39 -3.20
CA PRO A 251 2.08 17.31 -3.65
C PRO A 251 3.43 16.62 -3.80
N GLN A 252 4.23 17.09 -4.75
CA GLN A 252 5.64 16.71 -4.85
C GLN A 252 6.49 17.49 -3.84
N GLY A 253 7.72 17.01 -3.61
CA GLY A 253 8.69 17.68 -2.75
C GLY A 253 8.53 17.36 -1.27
N TYR A 254 7.78 16.31 -0.93
CA TYR A 254 7.63 15.82 0.44
C TYR A 254 8.70 14.76 0.76
N TYR A 255 8.81 14.39 2.03
CA TYR A 255 9.83 13.49 2.54
C TYR A 255 9.25 12.12 2.85
N PHE A 256 9.99 11.08 2.50
CA PHE A 256 9.72 9.74 2.99
C PHE A 256 10.25 9.58 4.42
N GLY A 257 9.52 8.81 5.23
CA GLY A 257 9.96 8.43 6.57
C GLY A 257 9.21 7.22 7.10
N ALA A 258 9.69 6.70 8.22
CA ALA A 258 9.00 5.69 9.00
C ALA A 258 9.13 6.04 10.49
N SER A 259 8.08 5.82 11.26
CA SER A 259 8.09 6.02 12.71
C SER A 259 7.33 4.93 13.44
N ALA A 260 7.62 4.76 14.71
CA ALA A 260 6.89 3.88 15.60
C ALA A 260 6.80 4.48 17.01
N ILE A 261 5.80 4.04 17.76
CA ILE A 261 5.58 4.41 19.16
C ILE A 261 5.15 3.19 19.97
N THR A 262 5.52 3.18 21.24
CA THR A 262 5.04 2.23 22.24
C THR A 262 4.43 3.00 23.41
N GLY A 263 3.23 2.59 23.84
CA GLY A 263 2.55 3.11 25.01
C GLY A 263 2.86 2.29 26.26
N ASP A 264 1.78 1.88 26.95
CA ASP A 264 1.83 0.92 28.07
C ASP A 264 2.16 -0.50 27.60
N LEU A 265 1.91 -0.78 26.33
CA LEU A 265 2.32 -2.00 25.64
C LEU A 265 3.49 -1.69 24.71
N SER A 266 4.23 -2.72 24.34
CA SER A 266 5.41 -2.57 23.51
C SER A 266 5.58 -3.73 22.54
N ASP A 267 6.30 -3.45 21.46
CA ASP A 267 6.91 -4.39 20.53
C ASP A 267 8.19 -3.74 19.96
N ASN A 268 9.07 -4.56 19.39
CA ASN A 268 10.11 -4.07 18.51
C ASN A 268 9.49 -3.73 17.15
N HIS A 269 9.78 -2.53 16.65
CA HIS A 269 9.39 -2.08 15.32
C HIS A 269 10.65 -1.86 14.50
N ASP A 270 10.88 -2.72 13.51
CA ASP A 270 12.11 -2.74 12.74
C ASP A 270 11.84 -2.50 11.25
N ILE A 271 12.67 -1.67 10.62
CA ILE A 271 12.75 -1.46 9.18
C ILE A 271 14.03 -2.09 8.67
N ILE A 272 13.89 -3.09 7.81
CA ILE A 272 15.01 -3.80 7.17
C ILE A 272 15.36 -3.13 5.84
N SER A 273 14.36 -2.69 5.08
CA SER A 273 14.61 -1.80 3.94
C SER A 273 13.40 -0.96 3.58
N MET A 274 13.67 0.18 2.97
CA MET A 274 12.69 1.01 2.26
C MET A 274 13.28 1.31 0.90
N LYS A 275 12.71 0.80 -0.17
CA LYS A 275 13.20 0.99 -1.53
C LYS A 275 12.20 1.80 -2.33
N LEU A 276 12.64 2.93 -2.87
CA LEU A 276 11.82 3.78 -3.73
C LEU A 276 12.12 3.48 -5.20
N TYR A 277 11.10 3.14 -5.96
CA TYR A 277 11.17 2.93 -7.40
C TYR A 277 10.43 4.03 -8.13
N GLN A 278 11.06 4.57 -9.18
CA GLN A 278 10.38 5.46 -10.12
C GLN A 278 9.62 4.62 -11.14
N LEU A 279 8.32 4.86 -11.29
CA LEU A 279 7.52 4.14 -12.26
C LEU A 279 7.45 4.93 -13.57
N THR A 280 7.82 4.28 -14.68
CA THR A 280 7.69 4.88 -16.01
C THR A 280 6.27 4.70 -16.52
N VAL A 281 5.51 5.80 -16.55
CA VAL A 281 4.10 5.79 -16.96
C VAL A 281 3.97 6.61 -18.24
N LEU A 282 3.58 5.95 -19.33
CA LEU A 282 3.26 6.62 -20.58
C LEU A 282 1.99 7.45 -20.40
N ARG A 283 2.07 8.75 -20.68
CA ARG A 283 0.94 9.69 -20.64
C ARG A 283 0.66 10.24 -22.03
N SER A 284 -0.60 10.56 -22.29
CA SER A 284 -0.94 11.36 -23.47
C SER A 284 -0.62 12.83 -23.21
N LYS A 285 -0.33 13.61 -24.27
CA LYS A 285 -0.09 15.07 -24.13
C LYS A 285 -1.22 15.80 -23.40
N LYS A 286 -2.46 15.35 -23.63
CA LYS A 286 -3.64 15.89 -22.96
C LYS A 286 -3.62 15.64 -21.45
N GLU A 287 -3.20 14.45 -21.02
CA GLU A 287 -3.05 14.14 -19.59
C GLU A 287 -1.93 14.95 -18.94
N GLU A 288 -0.84 15.21 -19.67
CA GLU A 288 0.26 16.06 -19.19
C GLU A 288 -0.20 17.52 -19.00
N GLU A 289 -1.00 18.05 -19.93
CA GLU A 289 -1.60 19.39 -19.85
C GLU A 289 -2.65 19.49 -18.73
N GLU A 290 -3.47 18.46 -18.52
CA GLU A 290 -4.45 18.39 -17.41
C GLU A 290 -3.78 18.21 -16.03
N GLU A 291 -2.59 17.63 -15.97
CA GLU A 291 -1.79 17.46 -14.75
C GLU A 291 -0.84 18.64 -14.45
N GLU A 292 -0.88 19.75 -15.21
CA GLU A 292 -0.07 20.95 -14.93
C GLU A 292 -0.51 21.71 -13.67
N ASP A 293 -1.70 21.41 -13.12
CA ASP A 293 -2.16 21.97 -11.86
C ASP A 293 -1.23 21.54 -10.70
N VAL A 294 -0.42 22.47 -10.22
CA VAL A 294 0.47 22.26 -9.07
C VAL A 294 -0.36 21.93 -7.83
N ILE A 295 -0.35 20.65 -7.43
CA ILE A 295 -0.98 20.20 -6.19
C ILE A 295 -0.18 20.76 -5.02
N THR A 296 -0.77 21.69 -4.25
CA THR A 296 -0.12 22.32 -3.09
C THR A 296 -0.55 21.73 -1.75
N ILE A 297 -1.81 21.25 -1.68
CA ILE A 297 -2.41 20.71 -0.47
C ILE A 297 -2.87 19.27 -0.78
N PRO A 298 -2.53 18.29 0.08
CA PRO A 298 -3.02 16.92 -0.07
C PRO A 298 -4.54 16.84 0.07
N SER A 299 -5.20 16.09 -0.80
CA SER A 299 -6.64 15.86 -0.73
C SER A 299 -7.04 14.55 -1.40
N VAL A 300 -8.29 14.12 -1.18
CA VAL A 300 -8.89 12.97 -1.86
C VAL A 300 -10.20 13.42 -2.50
N ASP A 301 -10.32 13.22 -3.80
CA ASP A 301 -11.52 13.56 -4.56
C ASP A 301 -12.70 12.64 -4.13
N ASN A 302 -13.92 13.18 -4.04
CA ASN A 302 -15.17 12.42 -3.78
C ASN A 302 -15.20 11.57 -2.49
N MET A 303 -14.49 11.97 -1.44
CA MET A 303 -14.39 11.21 -0.18
C MET A 303 -15.75 10.87 0.46
N GLU A 304 -16.74 11.78 0.38
CA GLU A 304 -18.08 11.53 0.93
C GLU A 304 -18.83 10.39 0.22
N LEU A 305 -18.70 10.30 -1.11
CA LEU A 305 -19.30 9.22 -1.89
C LEU A 305 -18.68 7.87 -1.55
N ILE A 306 -17.36 7.83 -1.34
CA ILE A 306 -16.63 6.62 -0.94
C ILE A 306 -17.11 6.13 0.42
N ARG A 307 -17.31 7.05 1.38
CA ARG A 307 -17.82 6.72 2.73
C ARG A 307 -19.23 6.16 2.71
N LEU A 308 -20.11 6.73 1.87
CA LEU A 308 -21.47 6.23 1.67
C LEU A 308 -21.49 4.81 1.08
N GLY A 309 -20.55 4.51 0.16
CA GLY A 309 -20.42 3.16 -0.42
C GLY A 309 -19.91 2.10 0.57
N GLN A 310 -19.15 2.49 1.59
CA GLN A 310 -18.66 1.57 2.64
C GLN A 310 -19.70 1.29 3.72
N SER A 311 -20.68 2.17 3.96
CA SER A 311 -21.75 1.91 4.94
C SER A 311 -22.80 0.91 4.45
N ASP A 312 -22.82 0.61 3.14
CA ASP A 312 -23.72 -0.38 2.54
C ASP A 312 -23.11 -1.79 2.55
N GLU A 313 -22.47 -2.20 3.65
CA GLU A 313 -22.30 -3.63 3.92
C GLU A 313 -23.69 -4.24 4.13
N GLY A 314 -24.27 -4.70 3.02
CA GLY A 314 -25.59 -5.29 2.97
C GLY A 314 -25.76 -6.36 4.05
N MET A 315 -26.92 -6.33 4.71
CA MET A 315 -27.30 -7.33 5.71
C MET A 315 -26.96 -8.74 5.19
N SER A 316 -26.24 -9.53 6.02
CA SER A 316 -25.91 -10.93 5.69
C SER A 316 -27.14 -11.65 5.14
N GLY A 317 -26.99 -12.46 4.08
CA GLY A 317 -28.12 -13.15 3.43
C GLY A 317 -28.98 -13.97 4.41
N ILE A 318 -28.39 -14.41 5.53
CA ILE A 318 -29.10 -15.06 6.65
C ILE A 318 -30.00 -14.06 7.39
N ALA A 319 -29.51 -12.87 7.68
CA ALA A 319 -30.29 -11.79 8.31
C ALA A 319 -31.45 -11.34 7.40
N ILE A 320 -31.23 -11.26 6.07
CA ILE A 320 -32.29 -10.98 5.10
C ILE A 320 -33.34 -12.11 5.10
N PHE A 321 -32.90 -13.37 5.11
CA PHE A 321 -33.81 -14.52 5.16
C PHE A 321 -34.71 -14.48 6.41
N PHE A 322 -34.12 -14.26 7.60
CA PHE A 322 -34.88 -14.22 8.84
C PHE A 322 -35.81 -13.00 8.93
N THR A 323 -35.38 -11.83 8.48
CA THR A 323 -36.24 -10.63 8.48
C THR A 323 -37.45 -10.81 7.57
N VAL A 324 -37.27 -11.39 6.38
CA VAL A 324 -38.38 -11.73 5.48
C VAL A 324 -39.30 -12.78 6.09
N LEU A 325 -38.74 -13.83 6.70
CA LEU A 325 -39.51 -14.91 7.34
C LEU A 325 -40.39 -14.38 8.48
N PHE A 326 -39.83 -13.59 9.40
CA PHE A 326 -40.58 -13.04 10.52
C PHE A 326 -41.62 -12.01 10.09
N SER A 327 -41.34 -11.22 9.04
CA SER A 327 -42.32 -10.30 8.45
C SER A 327 -43.51 -11.05 7.85
N MET A 328 -43.27 -12.13 7.11
CA MET A 328 -44.32 -12.99 6.55
C MET A 328 -45.18 -13.64 7.64
N LEU A 329 -44.56 -14.20 8.68
CA LEU A 329 -45.28 -14.79 9.81
C LEU A 329 -46.11 -13.74 10.56
N GLY A 330 -45.57 -12.54 10.75
CA GLY A 330 -46.29 -11.41 11.34
C GLY A 330 -47.53 -11.01 10.52
N CYS A 331 -47.41 -10.95 9.20
CA CYS A 331 -48.53 -10.64 8.31
C CYS A 331 -49.63 -11.71 8.38
N ILE A 332 -49.26 -12.99 8.36
CA ILE A 332 -50.22 -14.11 8.49
C ILE A 332 -50.95 -14.02 9.83
N PHE A 333 -50.22 -13.75 10.91
CA PHE A 333 -50.81 -13.61 12.24
C PHE A 333 -51.81 -12.45 12.32
N LEU A 334 -51.49 -11.31 11.72
CA LEU A 334 -52.41 -10.16 11.65
C LEU A 334 -53.66 -10.46 10.82
N ILE A 335 -53.53 -11.21 9.72
CA ILE A 335 -54.68 -11.64 8.91
C ILE A 335 -55.58 -12.56 9.71
N VAL A 336 -55.02 -13.53 10.44
CA VAL A 336 -55.80 -14.46 11.27
C VAL A 336 -56.54 -13.71 12.38
N ILE A 337 -55.88 -12.78 13.08
CA ILE A 337 -56.54 -11.93 14.08
C ILE A 337 -57.65 -11.10 13.43
N GLY A 338 -57.38 -10.49 12.27
CA GLY A 338 -58.38 -9.72 11.53
C GLY A 338 -59.62 -10.54 11.18
N LEU A 339 -59.44 -11.78 10.73
CA LEU A 339 -60.53 -12.70 10.43
C LEU A 339 -61.32 -13.12 11.68
N VAL A 340 -60.65 -13.37 12.80
CA VAL A 340 -61.30 -13.72 14.08
C VAL A 340 -62.12 -12.54 14.60
N VAL A 341 -61.55 -11.33 14.60
CA VAL A 341 -62.25 -10.11 15.02
C VAL A 341 -63.42 -9.80 14.10
N TYR A 342 -63.24 -9.95 12.78
CA TYR A 342 -64.32 -9.75 11.81
C TYR A 342 -65.46 -10.76 11.99
N SER A 343 -65.13 -12.03 12.21
CA SER A 343 -66.12 -13.09 12.49
C SER A 343 -66.91 -12.76 13.76
N HIS A 344 -66.22 -12.41 14.85
CA HIS A 344 -66.85 -12.06 16.12
C HIS A 344 -67.73 -10.80 16.00
N TRP A 345 -67.29 -9.79 15.25
CA TRP A 345 -68.08 -8.59 14.98
C TRP A 345 -69.33 -8.88 14.15
N ASN A 346 -69.22 -9.75 13.13
CA ASN A 346 -70.35 -10.15 12.29
C ASN A 346 -71.40 -10.94 13.08
N GLU A 347 -70.97 -11.82 13.99
CA GLU A 347 -71.87 -12.57 14.86
C GLU A 347 -72.61 -11.65 15.85
N ASN A 348 -71.92 -10.66 16.43
CA ASN A 348 -72.55 -9.66 17.31
C ASN A 348 -73.52 -8.71 16.56
N ARG A 349 -73.30 -8.42 15.26
CA ARG A 349 -74.28 -7.68 14.45
C ARG A 349 -75.57 -8.47 14.20
N ARG A 350 -75.47 -9.79 14.02
CA ARG A 350 -76.66 -10.64 13.79
C ARG A 350 -77.54 -10.79 15.03
N LYS A 351 -76.98 -10.63 16.24
CA LYS A 351 -77.72 -10.72 17.52
C LYS A 351 -78.50 -9.45 17.90
N ARG A 352 -78.47 -8.36 17.10
CA ARG A 352 -79.22 -7.11 17.36
C ARG A 352 -80.53 -6.97 16.56
N PHE A 353 -80.96 -8.00 15.83
CA PHE A 353 -82.17 -7.99 15.00
C PHE A 353 -83.23 -9.02 15.40
N TYR A 354 -83.30 -9.39 16.68
CA TYR A 354 -84.47 -10.05 17.27
C TYR A 354 -84.96 -9.26 18.48
#